data_AF-A0A5N6WIU1-F1
#
_entry.id   AF-A0A5N6WIU1-F1
#
_cell.length_a   1.000
_cell.length_b   1.000
_cell.length_c   1.000
_cell.angle_alpha   90.00
_cell.angle_beta   90.00
_cell.angle_gamma   90.00
#
_symmetry.space_group_name_H-M   'P 1'
#
loop_
_entity.id
_entity.type
_entity.pdbx_description
1 polymer ?
#
loop_
_entity_poly.entity_id
_entity_poly.type
_entity_poly.pdbx_seq_one_letter_code
_entity_poly.pdbx_strand_id
1 'polypeptide(L)'
;MPSLQEQQNLRALALVTEGCGNPPAGPEGASLWPKLKALYLRRPSEDWFVRFPKFRELQILTLLPDYEYTMFSGRALAQAVAKCTNLRAITIPSLRIGSFNNANQNLQFVRDIARGCPLLQKLSVAEVGNREVKEPLLLDLLGSLPRLEFLKLGLVCRIYGTELQVLAHYCPRLTFFDMSDAKLYLSLAQMTRTFPFRHLEVLRLERIFLEKPRQALRGTNFHTLVIEWNRIFPKLRRKPFEINWGPPPATRERTEREGTFASSDEEPSFPDTDDEDSYFDWDSSMLKVWRALNYEEYDESTVEQFQYMWETNLEIQTVGWPVVSTDAFIRPRWCSMSAN
;
A
#
# COMPACT_ATOMS: atom_id res chain seq x y z
N MET A 1 -16.60 -14.85 25.21
CA MET A 1 -17.55 -13.79 24.80
C MET A 1 -18.96 -14.34 24.60
N PRO A 2 -19.69 -14.72 25.66
CA PRO A 2 -21.01 -15.35 25.52
C PRO A 2 -22.08 -14.37 25.01
N SER A 3 -22.11 -13.15 25.55
CA SER A 3 -23.06 -12.09 25.18
C SER A 3 -23.00 -11.66 23.71
N LEU A 4 -21.82 -11.80 23.08
CA LEU A 4 -21.62 -11.43 21.68
C LEU A 4 -22.07 -12.54 20.72
N GLN A 5 -22.12 -13.81 21.16
CA GLN A 5 -22.58 -14.94 20.34
C GLN A 5 -24.08 -14.87 20.03
N GLU A 6 -24.86 -14.22 20.90
CA GLU A 6 -26.31 -14.08 20.73
C GLU A 6 -26.68 -12.99 19.71
N GLN A 7 -25.72 -12.15 19.30
CA GLN A 7 -25.96 -10.99 18.43
C GLN A 7 -26.03 -11.36 16.94
N GLN A 8 -27.18 -11.86 16.49
CA GLN A 8 -27.39 -12.28 15.09
C GLN A 8 -27.46 -11.14 14.07
N ASN A 9 -27.66 -9.90 14.52
CA ASN A 9 -27.76 -8.71 13.66
C ASN A 9 -26.48 -7.87 13.60
N LEU A 10 -25.37 -8.37 14.15
CA LEU A 10 -24.09 -7.68 14.17
C LEU A 10 -23.55 -7.47 12.75
N ARG A 11 -23.30 -6.22 12.37
CA ARG A 11 -22.79 -5.84 11.03
C ARG A 11 -21.32 -5.45 11.00
N ALA A 12 -20.82 -4.91 12.11
CA ALA A 12 -19.43 -4.52 12.27
C ALA A 12 -18.94 -4.98 13.64
N LEU A 13 -17.69 -5.43 13.71
CA LEU A 13 -17.08 -5.92 14.93
C LEU A 13 -15.61 -5.50 14.98
N ALA A 14 -15.25 -4.80 16.04
CA ALA A 14 -13.88 -4.46 16.35
C ALA A 14 -13.46 -5.16 17.64
N LEU A 15 -12.35 -5.89 17.61
CA LEU A 15 -11.87 -6.67 18.75
C LEU A 15 -10.37 -6.51 18.95
N VAL A 16 -9.99 -6.39 20.22
CA VAL A 16 -8.62 -6.61 20.68
C VAL A 16 -8.56 -8.00 21.27
N THR A 17 -7.85 -8.90 20.60
CA THR A 17 -7.66 -10.27 21.06
C THR A 17 -6.28 -10.35 21.70
N GLU A 18 -6.16 -10.16 23.02
CA GLU A 18 -4.88 -10.23 23.73
C GLU A 18 -4.30 -11.66 23.79
N GLY A 19 -4.05 -12.31 22.65
CA GLY A 19 -3.50 -13.67 22.55
C GLY A 19 -4.37 -14.80 23.13
N CYS A 20 -5.38 -14.50 23.96
CA CYS A 20 -6.20 -15.48 24.69
C CYS A 20 -7.67 -15.54 24.22
N GLY A 21 -8.06 -14.71 23.26
CA GLY A 21 -9.42 -14.67 22.72
C GLY A 21 -9.59 -15.60 21.53
N ASN A 22 -9.63 -16.91 21.74
CA ASN A 22 -10.08 -17.83 20.70
C ASN A 22 -11.47 -17.37 20.21
N PRO A 23 -11.72 -17.38 18.89
CA PRO A 23 -13.03 -17.01 18.39
C PRO A 23 -14.08 -17.91 19.07
N PRO A 24 -15.23 -17.34 19.49
CA PRO A 24 -16.24 -18.10 20.20
C PRO A 24 -16.55 -19.42 19.49
N ALA A 25 -16.60 -20.53 20.23
CA ALA A 25 -16.97 -21.83 19.67
C ALA A 25 -18.45 -21.79 19.28
N GLY A 26 -18.73 -21.41 18.04
CA GLY A 26 -20.06 -21.60 17.44
C GLY A 26 -20.24 -23.07 17.07
N PRO A 27 -21.48 -23.59 17.06
CA PRO A 27 -21.77 -24.97 16.63
C PRO A 27 -21.15 -25.24 15.26
N GLU A 28 -20.63 -26.45 15.07
CA GLU A 28 -19.95 -26.84 13.84
C GLU A 28 -20.82 -26.52 12.61
N GLY A 29 -20.29 -25.70 11.72
CA GLY A 29 -20.96 -25.32 10.47
C GLY A 29 -21.77 -24.02 10.49
N ALA A 30 -22.15 -23.47 11.65
CA ALA A 30 -22.91 -22.23 11.72
C ALA A 30 -22.02 -20.97 11.75
N SER A 31 -22.42 -19.92 11.02
CA SER A 31 -21.79 -18.61 11.12
C SER A 31 -22.25 -17.94 12.42
N LEU A 32 -21.30 -17.56 13.28
CA LEU A 32 -21.60 -16.89 14.56
C LEU A 32 -22.31 -15.55 14.37
N TRP A 33 -21.95 -14.84 13.29
CA TRP A 33 -22.49 -13.53 12.95
C TRP A 33 -22.79 -13.51 11.45
N PRO A 34 -23.96 -14.01 11.02
CA PRO A 34 -24.26 -14.23 9.61
C PRO A 34 -24.30 -12.91 8.80
N LYS A 35 -24.64 -11.79 9.45
CA LYS A 35 -24.74 -10.45 8.85
C LYS A 35 -23.48 -9.60 9.01
N LEU A 36 -22.37 -10.19 9.45
CA LEU A 36 -21.13 -9.46 9.68
C LEU A 36 -20.52 -9.05 8.33
N LYS A 37 -20.34 -7.74 8.15
CA LYS A 37 -19.77 -7.14 6.94
C LYS A 37 -18.39 -6.54 7.15
N ALA A 38 -18.07 -6.10 8.37
CA ALA A 38 -16.78 -5.49 8.69
C ALA A 38 -16.17 -6.09 9.95
N LEU A 39 -14.91 -6.50 9.88
CA LEU A 39 -14.17 -7.12 10.97
C LEU A 39 -12.81 -6.46 11.16
N TYR A 40 -12.58 -5.92 12.36
CA TYR A 40 -11.34 -5.27 12.76
C TYR A 40 -10.72 -6.08 13.90
N LEU A 41 -9.52 -6.60 13.70
CA LEU A 41 -8.86 -7.48 14.65
C LEU A 41 -7.48 -6.95 15.00
N ARG A 42 -7.21 -6.78 16.28
CA ARG A 42 -5.86 -6.57 16.80
C ARG A 42 -5.38 -7.86 17.46
N ARG A 43 -4.18 -8.34 17.08
CA ARG A 43 -3.55 -9.58 17.59
C ARG A 43 -4.37 -10.87 17.37
N PRO A 44 -4.90 -11.16 16.17
CA PRO A 44 -5.69 -12.38 15.96
C PRO A 44 -4.84 -13.65 16.13
N SER A 45 -5.39 -14.68 16.79
CA SER A 45 -4.82 -16.04 16.79
C SER A 45 -5.12 -16.77 15.47
N GLU A 46 -4.39 -17.83 15.15
CA GLU A 46 -4.62 -18.60 13.90
C GLU A 46 -6.02 -19.24 13.83
N ASP A 47 -6.66 -19.47 14.97
CA ASP A 47 -8.04 -19.97 15.04
C ASP A 47 -9.04 -19.02 14.37
N TRP A 48 -8.75 -17.71 14.35
CA TRP A 48 -9.56 -16.74 13.62
C TRP A 48 -9.52 -16.96 12.10
N PHE A 49 -8.39 -17.43 11.57
CA PHE A 49 -8.22 -17.66 10.13
C PHE A 49 -9.14 -18.80 9.65
N VAL A 50 -9.38 -19.81 10.48
CA VAL A 50 -10.35 -20.88 10.19
C VAL A 50 -11.79 -20.34 10.12
N ARG A 51 -12.07 -19.20 10.77
CA ARG A 51 -13.40 -18.59 10.83
C ARG A 51 -13.66 -17.59 9.71
N PHE A 52 -12.65 -16.92 9.16
CA PHE A 52 -12.86 -15.90 8.10
C PHE A 52 -13.76 -16.39 6.95
N PRO A 53 -13.55 -17.57 6.36
CA PRO A 53 -14.39 -18.05 5.24
C PRO A 53 -15.83 -18.34 5.64
N LYS A 54 -16.14 -18.44 6.94
CA LYS A 54 -17.50 -18.70 7.46
C LYS A 54 -18.34 -17.41 7.54
N PHE A 55 -17.71 -16.23 7.44
CA PHE A 55 -18.42 -14.95 7.39
C PHE A 55 -18.76 -14.61 5.94
N ARG A 56 -19.90 -15.12 5.46
CA ARG A 56 -20.29 -15.01 4.04
C ARG A 56 -20.56 -13.58 3.58
N GLU A 57 -20.99 -12.69 4.47
CA GLU A 57 -21.25 -11.28 4.16
C GLU A 57 -20.03 -10.37 4.37
N LEU A 58 -18.88 -10.92 4.77
CA LEU A 58 -17.70 -10.13 5.09
C LEU A 58 -17.16 -9.41 3.85
N GLN A 59 -17.10 -8.08 3.94
CA GLN A 59 -16.63 -7.17 2.90
C GLN A 59 -15.38 -6.39 3.31
N ILE A 60 -15.19 -6.12 4.61
CA ILE A 60 -14.06 -5.36 5.13
C ILE A 60 -13.33 -6.19 6.18
N LEU A 61 -12.03 -6.41 5.99
CA LEU A 61 -11.16 -7.05 6.97
C LEU A 61 -9.95 -6.17 7.24
N THR A 62 -9.82 -5.69 8.47
CA THR A 62 -8.68 -4.87 8.89
C THR A 62 -7.95 -5.55 10.04
N LEU A 63 -6.71 -5.93 9.79
CA LEU A 63 -5.79 -6.33 10.84
C LEU A 63 -5.10 -5.05 11.35
N LEU A 64 -5.18 -4.83 12.66
CA LEU A 64 -4.66 -3.61 13.28
C LEU A 64 -3.19 -3.80 13.64
N PRO A 65 -2.36 -2.76 13.49
CA PRO A 65 -0.94 -2.83 13.82
C PRO A 65 -0.73 -3.15 15.30
N ASP A 66 0.31 -3.92 15.57
CA ASP A 66 0.81 -4.16 16.90
C ASP A 66 2.28 -3.80 16.96
N TYR A 67 2.66 -3.02 17.97
CA TYR A 67 4.05 -2.58 18.17
C TYR A 67 4.92 -3.72 18.70
N GLU A 68 4.28 -4.75 19.27
CA GLU A 68 4.92 -5.97 19.75
C GLU A 68 4.67 -7.09 18.74
N TYR A 69 5.55 -7.21 17.75
CA TYR A 69 5.77 -8.39 16.91
C TYR A 69 4.52 -9.27 16.66
N THR A 70 3.68 -8.94 15.68
CA THR A 70 2.63 -9.86 15.22
C THR A 70 3.27 -11.13 14.63
N MET A 71 3.25 -12.23 15.40
CA MET A 71 3.71 -13.55 14.99
C MET A 71 2.50 -14.40 14.57
N PHE A 72 2.03 -14.27 13.32
CA PHE A 72 1.10 -15.23 12.74
C PHE A 72 1.62 -15.74 11.40
N SER A 73 1.34 -17.01 11.08
CA SER A 73 1.72 -17.59 9.80
C SER A 73 0.99 -16.86 8.67
N GLY A 74 1.70 -16.04 7.90
CA GLY A 74 1.08 -15.37 6.77
C GLY A 74 0.49 -16.36 5.77
N ARG A 75 1.04 -17.58 5.62
CA ARG A 75 0.42 -18.60 4.75
C ARG A 75 -1.00 -18.96 5.21
N ALA A 76 -1.23 -19.17 6.50
CA ALA A 76 -2.55 -19.50 7.02
C ALA A 76 -3.54 -18.33 6.81
N LEU A 77 -3.07 -17.10 7.03
CA LEU A 77 -3.85 -15.90 6.75
C LEU A 77 -4.22 -15.79 5.26
N ALA A 78 -3.29 -15.99 4.33
CA ALA A 78 -3.56 -15.90 2.88
C ALA A 78 -4.63 -16.90 2.48
N GLN A 79 -4.48 -18.16 2.90
CA GLN A 79 -5.43 -19.22 2.58
C GLN A 79 -6.82 -18.96 3.14
N ALA A 80 -6.91 -18.32 4.31
CA ALA A 80 -8.19 -17.92 4.89
C ALA A 80 -8.81 -16.75 4.14
N VAL A 81 -8.04 -15.69 3.89
CA VAL A 81 -8.49 -14.48 3.19
C VAL A 81 -8.88 -14.78 1.75
N ALA A 82 -8.10 -15.57 1.02
CA ALA A 82 -8.38 -15.93 -0.36
C ALA A 82 -9.70 -16.70 -0.54
N LYS A 83 -10.26 -17.27 0.54
CA LYS A 83 -11.58 -17.91 0.54
C LYS A 83 -12.73 -16.91 0.81
N CYS A 84 -12.42 -15.68 1.21
CA CYS A 84 -13.38 -14.59 1.42
C CYS A 84 -13.70 -13.89 0.09
N THR A 85 -14.53 -14.51 -0.74
CA THR A 85 -14.81 -14.05 -2.11
C THR A 85 -15.56 -12.72 -2.19
N ASN A 86 -16.26 -12.32 -1.12
CA ASN A 86 -17.02 -11.06 -1.04
C ASN A 86 -16.19 -9.89 -0.51
N LEU A 87 -14.90 -10.10 -0.25
CA LEU A 87 -14.04 -9.07 0.33
C LEU A 87 -13.81 -7.92 -0.66
N ARG A 88 -14.08 -6.70 -0.19
CA ARG A 88 -13.88 -5.43 -0.90
C ARG A 88 -12.69 -4.65 -0.37
N ALA A 89 -12.35 -4.79 0.90
CA ALA A 89 -11.17 -4.15 1.47
C ALA A 89 -10.43 -5.08 2.41
N ILE A 90 -9.11 -5.07 2.28
CA ILE A 90 -8.20 -5.70 3.23
C ILE A 90 -7.07 -4.75 3.62
N THR A 91 -6.81 -4.69 4.92
CA THR A 91 -5.65 -4.00 5.49
C THR A 91 -4.85 -4.96 6.35
N ILE A 92 -3.57 -5.12 6.06
CA ILE A 92 -2.63 -5.95 6.79
C ILE A 92 -1.44 -5.06 7.18
N PRO A 93 -1.11 -4.93 8.48
CA PRO A 93 -0.12 -3.95 8.94
C PRO A 93 1.30 -4.40 8.61
N SER A 94 1.61 -5.70 8.72
CA SER A 94 2.90 -6.25 8.33
C SER A 94 2.72 -7.71 7.93
N LEU A 95 3.37 -8.13 6.85
CA LEU A 95 3.48 -9.53 6.45
C LEU A 95 4.89 -10.03 6.73
N ARG A 96 4.98 -10.93 7.71
CA ARG A 96 6.21 -11.68 7.99
C ARG A 96 5.98 -13.16 7.67
N ILE A 97 6.21 -13.57 6.42
CA ILE A 97 6.18 -14.98 6.03
C ILE A 97 7.61 -15.51 6.00
N GLY A 98 8.05 -16.09 7.11
CA GLY A 98 9.37 -16.69 7.23
C GLY A 98 10.50 -15.70 7.50
N SER A 99 11.73 -16.06 7.10
CA SER A 99 12.91 -15.19 7.24
C SER A 99 12.71 -13.90 6.43
N PHE A 100 13.05 -12.75 7.00
CA PHE A 100 13.04 -11.41 6.36
C PHE A 100 13.68 -11.36 4.96
N ASN A 101 14.42 -12.40 4.59
CA ASN A 101 15.18 -12.49 3.35
C ASN A 101 14.42 -13.10 2.16
N ASN A 102 13.16 -13.54 2.27
CA ASN A 102 12.45 -14.18 1.14
C ASN A 102 11.19 -13.43 0.67
N ALA A 103 11.40 -12.23 0.11
CA ALA A 103 10.34 -11.39 -0.44
C ALA A 103 9.43 -12.13 -1.44
N ASN A 104 9.98 -13.08 -2.21
CA ASN A 104 9.20 -13.88 -3.18
C ASN A 104 8.09 -14.71 -2.52
N GLN A 105 8.29 -15.22 -1.29
CA GLN A 105 7.25 -15.95 -0.56
C GLN A 105 6.15 -15.01 -0.03
N ASN A 106 6.54 -13.85 0.49
CA ASN A 106 5.60 -12.80 0.90
C ASN A 106 4.74 -12.32 -0.27
N LEU A 107 5.28 -12.35 -1.49
CA LEU A 107 4.56 -11.94 -2.69
C LEU A 107 3.56 -12.98 -3.21
N GLN A 108 3.84 -14.27 -3.06
CA GLN A 108 2.85 -15.30 -3.38
C GLN A 108 1.60 -15.15 -2.51
N PHE A 109 1.76 -14.72 -1.26
CA PHE A 109 0.62 -14.40 -0.40
C PHE A 109 -0.26 -13.29 -0.98
N VAL A 110 0.34 -12.19 -1.45
CA VAL A 110 -0.43 -11.07 -2.00
C VAL A 110 -1.16 -11.52 -3.28
N ARG A 111 -0.51 -12.37 -4.08
CA ARG A 111 -1.10 -12.99 -5.29
C ARG A 111 -2.27 -13.91 -4.95
N ASP A 112 -2.14 -14.74 -3.92
CA ASP A 112 -3.21 -15.65 -3.50
C ASP A 112 -4.46 -14.88 -3.05
N ILE A 113 -4.28 -13.77 -2.32
CA ILE A 113 -5.38 -12.86 -1.96
C ILE A 113 -6.00 -12.24 -3.20
N ALA A 114 -5.19 -11.69 -4.10
CA ALA A 114 -5.69 -11.04 -5.31
C ALA A 114 -6.53 -11.99 -6.18
N ARG A 115 -6.12 -13.25 -6.30
CA ARG A 115 -6.87 -14.29 -7.03
C ARG A 115 -8.15 -14.73 -6.30
N GLY A 116 -8.10 -14.81 -4.97
CA GLY A 116 -9.23 -15.26 -4.15
C GLY A 116 -10.32 -14.20 -3.94
N CYS A 117 -9.95 -12.91 -4.02
CA CYS A 117 -10.82 -11.77 -3.73
C CYS A 117 -10.98 -10.86 -4.97
N PRO A 118 -11.73 -11.27 -6.01
CA PRO A 118 -11.85 -10.49 -7.26
C PRO A 118 -12.65 -9.18 -7.12
N LEU A 119 -13.36 -9.00 -5.99
CA LEU A 119 -14.15 -7.80 -5.70
C LEU A 119 -13.36 -6.72 -4.95
N LEU A 120 -12.07 -6.95 -4.71
CA LEU A 120 -11.24 -6.07 -3.91
C LEU A 120 -11.11 -4.68 -4.56
N GLN A 121 -11.51 -3.67 -3.78
CA GLN A 121 -11.34 -2.24 -4.06
C GLN A 121 -10.14 -1.67 -3.29
N LYS A 122 -9.82 -2.23 -2.11
CA LYS A 122 -8.64 -1.85 -1.33
C LYS A 122 -7.76 -3.04 -0.98
N LEU A 123 -6.49 -2.93 -1.36
CA LEU A 123 -5.41 -3.79 -0.90
C LEU A 123 -4.35 -2.94 -0.21
N SER A 124 -4.22 -3.09 1.11
CA SER A 124 -3.20 -2.39 1.88
C SER A 124 -2.37 -3.38 2.67
N VAL A 125 -1.07 -3.44 2.36
CA VAL A 125 -0.09 -4.21 3.10
C VAL A 125 1.11 -3.32 3.40
N ALA A 126 1.26 -2.86 4.65
CA ALA A 126 2.22 -1.80 4.94
C ALA A 126 3.68 -2.25 4.93
N GLU A 127 3.97 -3.53 5.16
CA GLU A 127 5.32 -4.08 5.09
C GLU A 127 5.28 -5.49 4.47
N VAL A 128 5.94 -5.69 3.33
CA VAL A 128 6.02 -6.98 2.61
C VAL A 128 7.43 -7.56 2.64
N GLY A 129 8.45 -6.74 2.85
CA GLY A 129 9.85 -7.16 2.95
C GLY A 129 10.81 -6.02 2.59
N ASN A 130 12.07 -6.15 3.00
CA ASN A 130 13.10 -5.11 2.83
C ASN A 130 14.06 -5.35 1.66
N ARG A 131 13.90 -6.46 0.91
CA ARG A 131 14.72 -6.76 -0.26
C ARG A 131 14.01 -6.32 -1.52
N GLU A 132 14.78 -5.72 -2.41
CA GLU A 132 14.30 -5.36 -3.74
C GLU A 132 13.83 -6.60 -4.49
N VAL A 133 12.62 -6.53 -5.05
CA VAL A 133 12.07 -7.62 -5.83
C VAL A 133 12.11 -7.32 -7.32
N LYS A 134 12.69 -8.27 -8.06
CA LYS A 134 12.79 -8.23 -9.53
C LYS A 134 11.51 -8.80 -10.17
N GLU A 135 11.14 -8.25 -11.33
CA GLU A 135 9.91 -8.44 -12.11
C GLU A 135 9.43 -9.89 -12.34
N PRO A 136 8.14 -10.12 -12.72
CA PRO A 136 7.05 -9.14 -12.93
C PRO A 136 5.90 -9.36 -11.94
N LEU A 137 5.85 -8.59 -10.86
CA LEU A 137 4.96 -8.88 -9.72
C LEU A 137 3.69 -8.03 -9.72
N LEU A 138 3.81 -6.75 -10.05
CA LEU A 138 2.70 -5.82 -10.15
C LEU A 138 1.72 -6.24 -11.25
N LEU A 139 2.23 -6.66 -12.41
CA LEU A 139 1.39 -7.03 -13.56
C LEU A 139 0.43 -8.19 -13.24
N ASP A 140 0.96 -9.28 -12.68
CA ASP A 140 0.17 -10.46 -12.29
C ASP A 140 -0.87 -10.13 -11.20
N LEU A 141 -0.51 -9.25 -10.26
CA LEU A 141 -1.40 -8.81 -9.19
C LEU A 141 -2.56 -7.99 -9.75
N LEU A 142 -2.25 -6.98 -10.57
CA LEU A 142 -3.21 -5.99 -11.06
C LEU A 142 -4.20 -6.60 -12.05
N GLY A 143 -3.76 -7.55 -12.88
CA GLY A 143 -4.65 -8.33 -13.74
C GLY A 143 -5.73 -9.10 -12.98
N SER A 144 -5.50 -9.40 -11.69
CA SER A 144 -6.45 -10.10 -10.82
C SER A 144 -7.39 -9.15 -10.07
N LEU A 145 -7.16 -7.83 -10.11
CA LEU A 145 -7.88 -6.83 -9.29
C LEU A 145 -8.45 -5.68 -10.14
N PRO A 146 -9.45 -5.95 -11.00
CA PRO A 146 -9.98 -4.94 -11.93
C PRO A 146 -10.79 -3.82 -11.26
N ARG A 147 -11.16 -3.98 -9.99
CA ARG A 147 -11.96 -3.01 -9.21
C ARG A 147 -11.12 -2.19 -8.24
N LEU A 148 -9.80 -2.33 -8.29
CA LEU A 148 -8.89 -1.69 -7.35
C LEU A 148 -8.98 -0.16 -7.46
N GLU A 149 -9.27 0.46 -6.33
CA GLU A 149 -9.36 1.91 -6.12
C GLU A 149 -8.24 2.39 -5.19
N PHE A 150 -7.82 1.54 -4.25
CA PHE A 150 -6.78 1.83 -3.27
C PHE A 150 -5.74 0.71 -3.24
N LEU A 151 -4.48 1.06 -3.52
CA LEU A 151 -3.34 0.15 -3.42
C LEU A 151 -2.28 0.77 -2.52
N LYS A 152 -1.89 0.05 -1.47
CA LYS A 152 -0.73 0.35 -0.64
C LYS A 152 0.10 -0.92 -0.43
N LEU A 153 1.35 -0.93 -0.90
CA LEU A 153 2.27 -2.04 -0.64
C LEU A 153 3.64 -1.49 -0.22
N GLY A 154 4.08 -1.81 1.00
CA GLY A 154 5.45 -1.56 1.45
C GLY A 154 6.40 -2.58 0.87
N LEU A 155 6.66 -2.46 -0.43
CA LEU A 155 7.52 -3.33 -1.22
C LEU A 155 8.63 -2.51 -1.87
N VAL A 156 9.87 -2.89 -1.58
CA VAL A 156 11.03 -2.38 -2.32
C VAL A 156 11.02 -2.99 -3.72
N CYS A 157 10.74 -2.18 -4.74
CA CYS A 157 10.75 -2.65 -6.12
C CYS A 157 11.00 -1.53 -7.13
N ARG A 158 11.34 -1.94 -8.35
CA ARG A 158 11.44 -1.04 -9.51
C ARG A 158 10.17 -1.15 -10.34
N ILE A 159 9.64 0.00 -10.72
CA ILE A 159 8.49 0.14 -11.60
C ILE A 159 9.01 0.86 -12.84
N TYR A 160 8.85 0.30 -14.03
CA TYR A 160 9.16 0.99 -15.28
C TYR A 160 7.89 1.56 -15.91
N GLY A 161 8.09 2.45 -16.89
CA GLY A 161 6.98 3.06 -17.61
C GLY A 161 6.05 2.04 -18.28
N THR A 162 6.55 0.85 -18.64
CA THR A 162 5.75 -0.25 -19.17
C THR A 162 4.75 -0.78 -18.14
N GLU A 163 5.15 -0.99 -16.89
CA GLU A 163 4.24 -1.45 -15.84
C GLU A 163 3.22 -0.36 -15.50
N LEU A 164 3.63 0.90 -15.53
CA LEU A 164 2.73 2.04 -15.33
C LEU A 164 1.64 2.11 -16.42
N GLN A 165 1.99 1.86 -17.70
CA GLN A 165 1.02 1.78 -18.80
C GLN A 165 -0.02 0.69 -18.56
N VAL A 166 0.46 -0.48 -18.12
CA VAL A 166 -0.39 -1.62 -17.82
C VAL A 166 -1.29 -1.36 -16.61
N LEU A 167 -0.78 -0.66 -15.59
CA LEU A 167 -1.52 -0.26 -14.40
C LEU A 167 -2.66 0.70 -14.73
N ALA A 168 -2.43 1.67 -15.61
CA ALA A 168 -3.47 2.57 -16.11
C ALA A 168 -4.58 1.84 -16.86
N HIS A 169 -4.24 0.72 -17.52
CA HIS A 169 -5.18 -0.09 -18.29
C HIS A 169 -6.04 -1.02 -17.41
N TYR A 170 -5.40 -1.79 -16.51
CA TYR A 170 -6.13 -2.78 -15.68
C TYR A 170 -6.82 -2.18 -14.46
N CYS A 171 -6.32 -1.08 -13.91
CA CYS A 171 -6.88 -0.43 -12.73
C CYS A 171 -7.33 1.01 -13.02
N PRO A 172 -8.31 1.22 -13.93
CA PRO A 172 -8.72 2.55 -14.34
C PRO A 172 -9.40 3.36 -13.23
N ARG A 173 -9.80 2.71 -12.13
CA ARG A 173 -10.48 3.32 -10.98
C ARG A 173 -9.53 3.74 -9.85
N LEU A 174 -8.24 3.50 -10.01
CA LEU A 174 -7.27 3.76 -8.97
C LEU A 174 -7.27 5.24 -8.56
N THR A 175 -7.55 5.49 -7.29
CA THR A 175 -7.56 6.81 -6.66
C THR A 175 -6.36 7.04 -5.76
N PHE A 176 -5.83 5.95 -5.19
CA PHE A 176 -4.73 5.98 -4.24
C PHE A 176 -3.71 4.89 -4.61
N PHE A 177 -2.46 5.30 -4.88
CA PHE A 177 -1.35 4.41 -5.15
C PHE A 177 -0.17 4.77 -4.26
N ASP A 178 0.10 3.91 -3.28
CA ASP A 178 1.19 4.08 -2.31
C ASP A 178 2.15 2.89 -2.39
N MET A 179 3.34 3.19 -2.89
CA MET A 179 4.48 2.30 -2.94
C MET A 179 5.68 3.08 -2.43
N SER A 180 5.65 3.51 -1.16
CA SER A 180 6.64 4.39 -0.54
C SER A 180 8.10 3.97 -0.70
N ASP A 181 8.36 2.68 -0.91
CA ASP A 181 9.70 2.11 -1.09
C ASP A 181 10.01 1.73 -2.56
N ALA A 182 9.16 2.14 -3.51
CA ALA A 182 9.34 1.83 -4.92
C ALA A 182 9.96 2.98 -5.72
N LYS A 183 10.83 2.62 -6.66
CA LYS A 183 11.49 3.54 -7.59
C LYS A 183 10.83 3.44 -8.96
N LEU A 184 10.36 4.57 -9.48
CA LEU A 184 9.71 4.66 -10.79
C LEU A 184 10.69 5.14 -11.85
N TYR A 185 10.87 4.38 -12.92
CA TYR A 185 11.75 4.70 -14.06
C TYR A 185 10.90 5.00 -15.29
N LEU A 186 11.05 6.19 -15.87
CA LEU A 186 10.24 6.67 -16.99
C LEU A 186 11.11 7.18 -18.12
N SER A 187 10.69 6.93 -19.36
CA SER A 187 11.17 7.69 -20.50
C SER A 187 10.10 8.58 -21.08
N LEU A 188 10.49 9.68 -21.72
CA LEU A 188 9.55 10.58 -22.38
C LEU A 188 8.75 9.85 -23.46
N ALA A 189 9.39 8.94 -24.20
CA ALA A 189 8.74 8.10 -25.19
C ALA A 189 7.67 7.18 -24.56
N GLN A 190 7.93 6.58 -23.41
CA GLN A 190 6.94 5.79 -22.68
C GLN A 190 5.77 6.66 -22.20
N MET A 191 6.06 7.85 -21.65
CA MET A 191 5.02 8.76 -21.16
C MET A 191 4.02 9.11 -22.25
N THR A 192 4.46 9.41 -23.47
CA THR A 192 3.54 9.74 -24.60
C THR A 192 2.53 8.62 -24.94
N ARG A 193 2.83 7.37 -24.56
CA ARG A 193 1.98 6.19 -24.83
C ARG A 193 1.15 5.78 -23.61
N THR A 194 1.40 6.37 -22.44
CA THR A 194 0.71 6.01 -21.19
C THR A 194 -0.70 6.58 -21.13
N PHE A 195 -1.67 5.74 -20.80
CA PHE A 195 -3.05 6.17 -20.59
C PHE A 195 -3.19 7.01 -19.31
N PRO A 196 -4.16 7.94 -19.26
CA PRO A 196 -4.35 8.80 -18.10
C PRO A 196 -4.95 8.03 -16.91
N PHE A 197 -4.37 8.26 -15.73
CA PHE A 197 -4.96 7.92 -14.44
C PHE A 197 -6.03 8.94 -14.06
N ARG A 198 -7.24 8.75 -14.58
CA ARG A 198 -8.34 9.73 -14.48
C ARG A 198 -8.78 10.03 -13.05
N HIS A 199 -8.57 9.09 -12.14
CA HIS A 199 -9.05 9.17 -10.77
C HIS A 199 -7.94 9.25 -9.73
N LEU A 200 -6.67 9.11 -10.12
CA LEU A 200 -5.55 9.06 -9.18
C LEU A 200 -5.31 10.45 -8.57
N GLU A 201 -5.51 10.53 -7.26
CA GLU A 201 -5.38 11.76 -6.46
C GLU A 201 -4.14 11.69 -5.56
N VAL A 202 -3.73 10.49 -5.16
CA VAL A 202 -2.52 10.25 -4.37
C VAL A 202 -1.60 9.27 -5.10
N LEU A 203 -0.35 9.70 -5.29
CA LEU A 203 0.76 8.87 -5.77
C LEU A 203 1.88 9.01 -4.75
N ARG A 204 2.29 7.91 -4.10
CA ARG A 204 3.45 7.88 -3.20
C ARG A 204 4.48 6.87 -3.68
N LEU A 205 5.71 7.34 -3.83
CA LEU A 205 6.88 6.59 -4.30
C LEU A 205 8.09 6.94 -3.43
N GLU A 206 9.18 6.18 -3.55
CA GLU A 206 10.47 6.57 -2.97
C GLU A 206 11.12 7.66 -3.83
N ARG A 207 11.20 7.37 -5.14
CA ARG A 207 11.84 8.26 -6.12
C ARG A 207 11.31 8.00 -7.52
N ILE A 208 11.42 9.01 -8.37
CA ILE A 208 11.17 8.92 -9.80
C ILE A 208 12.51 9.17 -10.50
N PHE A 209 12.78 8.45 -11.58
CA PHE A 209 13.96 8.57 -12.44
C PHE A 209 13.51 8.73 -13.89
N LEU A 210 14.20 9.59 -14.64
CA LEU A 210 13.95 9.81 -16.05
C LEU A 210 15.11 9.25 -16.87
N GLU A 211 14.79 8.54 -17.95
CA GLU A 211 15.78 8.16 -18.95
C GLU A 211 16.41 9.43 -19.55
N LYS A 212 17.74 9.51 -19.55
CA LYS A 212 18.53 10.66 -20.05
C LYS A 212 18.09 11.98 -19.38
N PRO A 213 18.28 12.14 -18.05
CA PRO A 213 17.79 13.27 -17.26
C PRO A 213 18.12 14.64 -17.87
N ARG A 214 19.39 14.81 -18.26
CA ARG A 214 19.92 16.07 -18.80
C ARG A 214 19.18 16.50 -20.07
N GLN A 215 18.78 15.54 -20.89
CA GLN A 215 18.06 15.79 -22.14
C GLN A 215 16.56 16.02 -21.88
N ALA A 216 15.97 15.23 -20.98
CA ALA A 216 14.55 15.35 -20.61
C ALA A 216 14.23 16.69 -19.93
N LEU A 217 15.17 17.23 -19.16
CA LEU A 217 14.98 18.44 -18.33
C LEU A 217 15.46 19.74 -19.01
N ARG A 218 15.62 19.74 -20.35
CA ARG A 218 16.06 20.91 -21.13
C ARG A 218 15.12 21.22 -22.29
N GLY A 219 15.01 22.51 -22.61
CA GLY A 219 14.35 23.01 -23.82
C GLY A 219 12.91 22.52 -24.00
N THR A 220 12.61 22.03 -25.20
CA THR A 220 11.28 21.50 -25.56
C THR A 220 10.93 20.23 -24.80
N ASN A 221 11.91 19.37 -24.49
CA ASN A 221 11.67 18.12 -23.78
C ASN A 221 11.12 18.35 -22.36
N PHE A 222 11.58 19.42 -21.69
CA PHE A 222 11.05 19.79 -20.38
C PHE A 222 9.56 20.14 -20.45
N HIS A 223 9.16 20.89 -21.47
CA HIS A 223 7.75 21.25 -21.67
C HIS A 223 6.92 20.01 -22.02
N THR A 224 7.43 19.13 -22.88
CA THR A 224 6.78 17.84 -23.17
C THR A 224 6.63 17.00 -21.91
N LEU A 225 7.66 16.92 -21.06
CA LEU A 225 7.61 16.20 -19.79
C LEU A 225 6.48 16.72 -18.90
N VAL A 226 6.37 18.04 -18.72
CA VAL A 226 5.33 18.67 -17.90
C VAL A 226 3.93 18.41 -18.49
N ILE A 227 3.77 18.53 -19.81
CA ILE A 227 2.49 18.29 -20.50
C ILE A 227 2.08 16.82 -20.35
N GLU A 228 3.00 15.88 -20.63
CA GLU A 228 2.72 14.45 -20.54
C GLU A 228 2.46 14.02 -19.09
N TRP A 229 3.18 14.59 -18.12
CA TRP A 229 2.93 14.32 -16.71
C TRP A 229 1.51 14.74 -16.31
N ASN A 230 1.09 15.96 -16.66
CA ASN A 230 -0.27 16.44 -16.42
C ASN A 230 -1.33 15.61 -17.16
N ARG A 231 -1.02 15.15 -18.37
CA ARG A 231 -1.92 14.28 -19.14
C ARG A 231 -2.10 12.94 -18.44
N ILE A 232 -1.03 12.34 -17.94
CA ILE A 232 -1.05 11.04 -17.25
C ILE A 232 -1.71 11.15 -15.87
N PHE A 233 -1.43 12.22 -15.11
CA PHE A 233 -1.90 12.42 -13.75
C PHE A 233 -2.76 13.69 -13.59
N PRO A 234 -3.92 13.79 -14.25
CA PRO A 234 -4.68 15.05 -14.36
C PRO A 234 -5.22 15.59 -13.02
N LYS A 235 -5.42 14.70 -12.05
CA LYS A 235 -5.94 15.02 -10.71
C LYS A 235 -4.87 15.10 -9.63
N LEU A 236 -3.62 14.73 -9.95
CA LEU A 236 -2.54 14.81 -8.99
C LEU A 236 -2.19 16.30 -8.77
N ARG A 237 -2.07 16.68 -7.50
CA ARG A 237 -1.80 18.07 -7.09
C ARG A 237 -0.62 18.21 -6.13
N ARG A 238 0.00 17.09 -5.76
CA ARG A 238 1.05 17.02 -4.74
C ARG A 238 2.26 16.27 -5.26
N LYS A 239 3.41 16.58 -4.68
CA LYS A 239 4.65 15.86 -4.93
C LYS A 239 4.50 14.38 -4.55
N PRO A 240 5.00 13.43 -5.37
CA PRO A 240 4.82 12.00 -5.10
C PRO A 240 5.69 11.42 -3.98
N PHE A 241 6.55 12.22 -3.36
CA PHE A 241 7.46 11.79 -2.31
C PHE A 241 7.88 12.99 -1.47
N GLU A 242 8.28 12.74 -0.24
CA GLU A 242 8.91 13.74 0.61
C GLU A 242 10.35 13.97 0.12
N ILE A 243 10.69 15.22 -0.24
CA ILE A 243 12.09 15.58 -0.49
C ILE A 243 12.73 15.70 0.89
N ASN A 244 13.26 14.60 1.39
CA ASN A 244 13.92 14.58 2.69
C ASN A 244 15.25 15.31 2.54
N TRP A 245 15.32 16.59 2.93
CA TRP A 245 16.56 17.38 3.03
C TRP A 245 17.38 16.94 4.26
N GLY A 246 17.52 15.64 4.49
CA GLY A 246 18.41 15.06 5.47
C GLY A 246 19.69 14.58 4.79
N PRO A 247 20.84 14.59 5.48
CA PRO A 247 22.03 13.92 4.96
C PRO A 247 21.71 12.45 4.67
N PRO A 248 22.35 11.84 3.65
CA PRO A 248 22.12 10.44 3.32
C PRO A 248 22.28 9.55 4.57
N PRO A 249 21.61 8.38 4.63
CA PRO A 249 21.55 7.51 5.81
C PRO A 249 22.92 7.12 6.41
N ALA A 250 24.01 7.35 5.66
CA ALA A 250 25.40 7.17 6.06
C ALA A 250 25.87 7.99 7.29
N THR A 251 25.01 8.81 7.93
CA THR A 251 25.38 9.54 9.16
C THR A 251 24.48 9.30 10.37
N ARG A 252 23.46 8.44 10.29
CA ARG A 252 22.60 8.14 11.45
C ARG A 252 22.93 6.82 12.16
N GLU A 253 23.82 6.01 11.59
CA GLU A 253 24.40 4.82 12.24
C GLU A 253 25.94 4.92 12.29
N ARG A 254 26.48 5.91 13.02
CA ARG A 254 27.89 5.90 13.44
C ARG A 254 28.05 5.95 14.95
N THR A 255 27.05 5.48 15.67
CA THR A 255 27.17 5.20 17.10
C THR A 255 26.38 3.92 17.31
N GLU A 256 27.10 2.85 17.68
CA GLU A 256 26.57 1.50 17.96
C GLU A 256 26.42 0.54 16.76
N ARG A 257 27.53 0.19 16.12
CA ARG A 257 28.02 -1.20 15.98
C ARG A 257 29.22 -1.21 15.04
N GLU A 258 30.37 -1.31 15.66
CA GLU A 258 31.62 -1.71 15.01
C GLU A 258 31.44 -3.16 14.53
N GLY A 259 31.35 -3.34 13.23
CA GLY A 259 31.07 -4.63 12.59
C GLY A 259 31.18 -4.47 11.08
N THR A 260 32.38 -4.73 10.58
CA THR A 260 32.82 -4.63 9.19
C THR A 260 31.81 -5.25 8.20
N PHE A 261 31.07 -4.41 7.48
CA PHE A 261 30.37 -4.78 6.24
C PHE A 261 30.76 -3.77 5.16
N ALA A 262 31.63 -4.21 4.26
CA ALA A 262 31.83 -3.54 2.99
C ALA A 262 30.57 -3.80 2.14
N SER A 263 29.62 -2.87 2.15
CA SER A 263 28.56 -2.80 1.13
C SER A 263 29.09 -1.95 -0.01
N SER A 264 29.45 -2.58 -1.13
CA SER A 264 29.56 -1.86 -2.40
C SER A 264 28.15 -1.56 -2.88
N ASP A 265 27.59 -0.45 -2.43
CA ASP A 265 26.39 0.12 -3.02
C ASP A 265 26.80 0.73 -4.38
N GLU A 266 26.89 -0.12 -5.40
CA GLU A 266 26.86 0.34 -6.77
C GLU A 266 25.44 0.84 -7.05
N GLU A 267 25.30 2.16 -7.14
CA GLU A 267 24.12 2.84 -7.66
C GLU A 267 23.89 2.35 -9.11
N PRO A 268 22.80 1.62 -9.41
CA PRO A 268 22.70 0.95 -10.69
C PRO A 268 22.30 1.95 -11.78
N SER A 269 23.14 2.02 -12.80
CA SER A 269 22.88 2.59 -14.12
C SER A 269 21.58 2.03 -14.70
N PHE A 270 20.85 2.84 -15.49
CA PHE A 270 19.87 2.28 -16.41
C PHE A 270 20.54 1.17 -17.23
N PRO A 271 19.83 0.14 -17.71
CA PRO A 271 20.44 -0.94 -18.49
C PRO A 271 21.14 -0.47 -19.79
N ASP A 272 21.11 0.84 -20.12
CA ASP A 272 21.75 1.45 -21.30
C ASP A 272 22.40 2.84 -21.04
N THR A 273 22.88 3.17 -19.83
CA THR A 273 23.56 4.47 -19.60
C THR A 273 25.07 4.35 -19.42
N ASP A 274 25.82 4.96 -20.35
CA ASP A 274 27.26 5.22 -20.26
C ASP A 274 27.61 6.08 -19.02
N ASP A 275 28.77 5.79 -18.42
CA ASP A 275 29.28 6.25 -17.11
C ASP A 275 29.64 7.75 -16.99
N GLU A 276 28.80 8.69 -17.46
CA GLU A 276 29.09 10.15 -17.39
C GLU A 276 28.25 10.96 -16.35
N ASP A 277 27.55 10.29 -15.42
CA ASP A 277 26.53 10.93 -14.57
C ASP A 277 26.86 11.07 -13.05
N SER A 278 28.13 11.29 -12.70
CA SER A 278 28.56 11.37 -11.28
C SER A 278 28.10 12.61 -10.48
N TYR A 279 27.38 13.60 -11.05
CA TYR A 279 26.93 14.78 -10.28
C TYR A 279 25.69 15.49 -10.87
N PHE A 280 24.69 14.73 -11.32
CA PHE A 280 23.42 15.31 -11.72
C PHE A 280 22.57 15.58 -10.47
N ASP A 281 22.35 16.86 -10.14
CA ASP A 281 21.45 17.27 -9.04
C ASP A 281 19.98 17.00 -9.44
N TRP A 282 19.60 15.74 -9.24
CA TRP A 282 18.32 15.16 -9.60
C TRP A 282 17.17 15.84 -8.83
N ASP A 283 17.35 16.03 -7.52
CA ASP A 283 16.31 16.55 -6.63
C ASP A 283 15.97 18.00 -6.97
N SER A 284 16.99 18.84 -7.19
CA SER A 284 16.80 20.22 -7.66
C SER A 284 16.13 20.29 -9.03
N SER A 285 16.45 19.34 -9.91
CA SER A 285 15.86 19.31 -11.24
C SER A 285 14.40 18.86 -11.25
N MET A 286 14.04 17.84 -10.48
CA MET A 286 12.64 17.42 -10.33
C MET A 286 11.81 18.48 -9.60
N LEU A 287 12.40 19.25 -8.69
CA LEU A 287 11.73 20.38 -8.07
C LEU A 287 11.28 21.43 -9.09
N LYS A 288 12.03 21.63 -10.19
CA LYS A 288 11.59 22.51 -11.29
C LYS A 288 10.37 21.95 -12.01
N VAL A 289 10.31 20.64 -12.21
CA VAL A 289 9.15 19.95 -12.79
C VAL A 289 7.92 20.15 -11.90
N TRP A 290 8.05 19.90 -10.59
CA TRP A 290 6.96 20.08 -9.64
C TRP A 290 6.45 21.51 -9.54
N ARG A 291 7.35 22.50 -9.59
CA ARG A 291 6.96 23.92 -9.65
C ARG A 291 6.23 24.26 -10.94
N ALA A 292 6.69 23.75 -12.08
CA ALA A 292 6.01 23.97 -13.37
C ALA A 292 4.61 23.34 -13.42
N LEU A 293 4.40 22.25 -12.68
CA LEU A 293 3.11 21.59 -12.51
C LEU A 293 2.22 22.25 -11.44
N ASN A 294 2.74 23.26 -10.72
CA ASN A 294 2.08 23.91 -9.58
C ASN A 294 1.64 22.91 -8.49
N TYR A 295 2.52 21.95 -8.19
CA TYR A 295 2.25 20.96 -7.16
C TYR A 295 2.53 21.53 -5.77
N GLU A 296 1.62 21.24 -4.83
CA GLU A 296 1.80 21.49 -3.41
C GLU A 296 2.93 20.63 -2.85
N GLU A 297 3.50 21.08 -1.72
CA GLU A 297 4.49 20.29 -0.98
C GLU A 297 3.90 18.95 -0.52
N TYR A 298 4.80 17.99 -0.27
CA TYR A 298 4.38 16.74 0.33
C TYR A 298 3.89 16.99 1.76
N ASP A 299 2.74 16.43 2.10
CA ASP A 299 2.15 16.51 3.43
C ASP A 299 1.54 15.15 3.79
N GLU A 300 2.21 14.45 4.71
CA GLU A 300 1.79 13.13 5.21
C GLU A 300 0.38 13.21 5.81
N SER A 301 0.05 14.31 6.51
CA SER A 301 -1.25 14.45 7.18
C SER A 301 -2.41 14.50 6.18
N THR A 302 -2.19 15.17 5.04
CA THR A 302 -3.17 15.17 3.95
C THR A 302 -3.29 13.79 3.30
N VAL A 303 -2.19 13.07 3.09
CA VAL A 303 -2.23 11.69 2.55
C VAL A 303 -3.01 10.76 3.48
N GLU A 304 -2.77 10.84 4.79
CA GLU A 304 -3.52 10.13 5.82
C GLU A 304 -5.01 10.52 5.81
N GLN A 305 -5.33 11.79 5.61
CA GLN A 305 -6.71 12.27 5.48
C GLN A 305 -7.42 11.67 4.26
N PHE A 306 -6.76 11.62 3.09
CA PHE A 306 -7.31 10.98 1.89
C PHE A 306 -7.59 9.50 2.13
N GLN A 307 -6.64 8.80 2.76
CA GLN A 307 -6.82 7.40 3.14
C GLN A 307 -8.02 7.23 4.10
N TYR A 308 -8.08 8.03 5.16
CA TYR A 308 -9.17 8.01 6.14
C TYR A 308 -10.54 8.28 5.49
N MET A 309 -10.64 9.27 4.61
CA MET A 309 -11.87 9.59 3.89
C MET A 309 -12.31 8.45 2.98
N TRP A 310 -11.39 7.83 2.25
CA TRP A 310 -11.69 6.69 1.39
C TRP A 310 -12.25 5.51 2.21
N GLU A 311 -11.57 5.16 3.31
CA GLU A 311 -11.99 4.08 4.21
C GLU A 311 -13.36 4.34 4.82
N THR A 312 -13.56 5.54 5.35
CA THR A 312 -14.83 5.97 5.96
C THR A 312 -15.99 5.87 4.97
N ASN A 313 -15.78 6.30 3.71
CA ASN A 313 -16.80 6.20 2.67
C ASN A 313 -17.15 4.74 2.35
N LEU A 314 -16.16 3.86 2.27
CA LEU A 314 -16.40 2.44 2.04
C LEU A 314 -17.19 1.80 3.19
N GLU A 315 -16.85 2.14 4.44
CA GLU A 315 -17.55 1.66 5.62
C GLU A 315 -19.01 2.10 5.65
N ILE A 316 -19.28 3.39 5.38
CA ILE A 316 -20.64 3.93 5.27
C ILE A 316 -21.43 3.18 4.20
N GLN A 317 -20.84 2.96 3.02
CA GLN A 317 -21.50 2.20 1.94
C GLN A 317 -21.78 0.74 2.32
N THR A 318 -20.92 0.13 3.14
CA THR A 318 -20.97 -1.31 3.44
C THR A 318 -21.90 -1.60 4.62
N VAL A 319 -21.73 -0.86 5.71
CA VAL A 319 -22.37 -1.09 7.01
C VAL A 319 -23.56 -0.15 7.23
N GLY A 320 -23.52 1.05 6.67
CA GLY A 320 -24.55 2.11 6.80
C GLY A 320 -24.16 3.26 7.73
N TRP A 321 -23.02 3.18 8.39
CA TRP A 321 -22.46 4.20 9.29
C TRP A 321 -20.93 4.06 9.33
N PRO A 322 -20.18 5.12 9.66
CA PRO A 322 -18.73 5.00 9.85
C PRO A 322 -18.47 4.04 11.02
N VAL A 323 -17.54 3.10 10.84
CA VAL A 323 -17.13 2.23 11.94
C VAL A 323 -16.04 3.00 12.69
N VAL A 324 -16.30 3.31 13.96
CA VAL A 324 -15.29 3.96 14.78
C VAL A 324 -14.05 3.06 14.82
N SER A 325 -12.93 3.58 14.30
CA SER A 325 -11.66 2.86 14.27
C SER A 325 -11.34 2.31 15.66
N THR A 326 -10.86 1.08 15.71
CA THR A 326 -10.41 0.48 16.97
C THR A 326 -9.30 1.31 17.64
N ASP A 327 -8.53 2.10 16.88
CA ASP A 327 -7.57 3.04 17.47
C ASP A 327 -8.25 4.19 18.23
N ALA A 328 -9.46 4.60 17.85
CA ALA A 328 -10.25 5.53 18.65
C ALA A 328 -10.73 4.89 19.97
N PHE A 329 -10.92 3.57 20.01
CA PHE A 329 -11.27 2.83 21.23
C PHE A 329 -10.06 2.45 22.10
N ILE A 330 -8.92 2.12 21.47
CA ILE A 330 -7.70 1.67 22.17
C ILE A 330 -6.82 2.86 22.56
N ARG A 331 -6.83 3.93 21.76
CA ARG A 331 -6.07 5.17 21.96
C ARG A 331 -7.00 6.39 21.82
N PRO A 332 -8.02 6.53 22.69
CA PRO A 332 -8.95 7.67 22.64
C PRO A 332 -8.23 9.02 22.73
N ARG A 333 -7.04 9.07 23.34
CA ARG A 333 -6.19 10.26 23.42
C ARG A 333 -5.61 10.73 22.08
N TRP A 334 -5.49 9.85 21.08
CA TRP A 334 -4.93 10.20 19.76
C TRP A 334 -6.03 10.63 18.77
N CYS A 335 -7.25 10.14 18.95
CA CYS A 335 -8.42 10.57 18.17
C CYS A 335 -9.13 11.79 18.79
N SER A 336 -8.68 12.28 19.94
CA SER A 336 -9.11 13.54 20.54
C SER A 336 -8.32 14.72 19.93
N MET A 337 -8.54 15.01 18.64
CA MET A 337 -8.23 16.34 18.10
C MET A 337 -9.53 17.13 17.95
N SER A 338 -9.93 17.79 19.05
CA SER A 338 -10.51 19.15 19.07
C SER A 338 -11.15 19.43 20.44
N ALA A 339 -10.36 19.96 21.38
CA ALA A 339 -10.77 20.97 22.34
C ALA A 339 -9.53 21.42 23.13
N ASN A 340 -8.77 22.33 22.53
CA ASN A 340 -8.16 23.49 23.18
C ASN A 340 -7.68 24.46 22.12
#